data_AF-A0A7J0CC23-F1
#
_entry.id   AF-A0A7J0CC23-F1
#
_cell.length_a   1.000
_cell.length_b   1.000
_cell.length_c   1.000
_cell.angle_alpha   90.00
_cell.angle_beta   90.00
_cell.angle_gamma   90.00
#
_symmetry.space_group_name_H-M   'P 1'
#
loop_
_entity.id
_entity.type
_entity.pdbx_description
1 polymer ?
#
loop_
_entity_poly.entity_id
_entity_poly.type
_entity_poly.pdbx_seq_one_letter_code
_entity_poly.pdbx_strand_id
1 'polypeptide(L)'
;MATKHLSPALPAHASSTSHPMARPGYGKRSTPGQAPRQTEDFALLPERERYIAFSAAEDSKGAPAPLPPAPVPTSGGPVDPVEPSAPQPTPVREDSPSPAYRALAQLGCSDARLALSADDCAALESLAGEWLARGVSAEYLTHALTAGLPATVDVPRGFVRRRLRDKMPPRLPAPAATPVRLTLVECTTCGVPGRPEALPDGLCRACRPTLATATECVTDSGVAHDVHALVDRLRHLARNA
;
A
#
# COMPACT_ATOMS: atom_id res chain seq x y z
N MET A 1 -22.23 -3.22 60.10
CA MET A 1 -22.47 -1.83 59.63
C MET A 1 -21.94 -1.72 58.21
N ALA A 2 -22.78 -1.98 57.21
CA ALA A 2 -22.38 -1.98 55.79
C ALA A 2 -23.18 -0.90 55.05
N THR A 3 -22.49 0.10 54.52
CA THR A 3 -23.06 1.18 53.70
C THR A 3 -23.39 0.66 52.31
N LYS A 4 -24.69 0.61 51.99
CA LYS A 4 -25.19 0.33 50.64
C LYS A 4 -24.96 1.55 49.76
N HIS A 5 -24.00 1.47 48.84
CA HIS A 5 -23.89 2.39 47.71
C HIS A 5 -24.98 2.03 46.69
N LEU A 6 -25.94 2.93 46.48
CA LEU A 6 -26.94 2.87 45.42
C LEU A 6 -26.35 3.55 44.18
N SER A 7 -25.92 2.75 43.19
CA SER A 7 -25.54 3.24 41.85
C SER A 7 -26.80 3.36 40.98
N PRO A 8 -27.04 4.50 40.29
CA PRO A 8 -28.15 4.65 39.36
C PRO A 8 -27.73 4.10 38.00
N ALA A 9 -27.85 2.78 37.82
CA ALA A 9 -27.72 2.17 36.50
C ALA A 9 -29.08 2.27 35.78
N LEU A 10 -29.12 3.07 34.71
CA LEU A 10 -30.23 3.05 33.75
C LEU A 10 -30.30 1.67 33.07
N PRO A 11 -31.50 1.12 32.80
CA PRO A 11 -31.64 -0.14 32.09
C PRO A 11 -31.07 -0.06 30.67
N ALA A 12 -30.50 -1.17 30.21
CA ALA A 12 -30.04 -1.37 28.85
C ALA A 12 -31.17 -1.12 27.84
N HIS A 13 -30.89 -0.31 26.81
CA HIS A 13 -31.78 -0.13 25.66
C HIS A 13 -31.90 -1.46 24.91
N ALA A 14 -33.10 -2.02 24.91
CA ALA A 14 -33.49 -3.15 24.09
C ALA A 14 -33.26 -2.84 22.60
N SER A 15 -32.77 -3.83 21.88
CA SER A 15 -32.66 -3.85 20.43
C SER A 15 -33.97 -3.43 19.75
N SER A 16 -33.84 -2.60 18.72
CA SER A 16 -34.90 -2.01 17.89
C SER A 16 -36.10 -2.92 17.68
N THR A 17 -37.15 -2.69 18.48
CA THR A 17 -38.51 -2.89 17.99
C THR A 17 -38.77 -1.75 17.01
N SER A 18 -39.20 -2.07 15.78
CA SER A 18 -39.60 -1.10 14.76
C SER A 18 -40.32 0.08 15.41
N HIS A 19 -39.76 1.30 15.28
CA HIS A 19 -40.35 2.49 15.86
C HIS A 19 -41.82 2.60 15.41
N PRO A 20 -42.78 2.85 16.33
CA PRO A 20 -44.14 3.14 15.93
C PRO A 20 -44.12 4.42 15.09
N MET A 21 -44.46 4.30 13.81
CA MET A 21 -44.63 5.44 12.94
C MET A 21 -45.75 6.32 13.52
N ALA A 22 -45.49 7.62 13.62
CA ALA A 22 -46.52 8.59 13.98
C ALA A 22 -47.70 8.47 13.01
N ARG A 23 -48.93 8.59 13.52
CA ARG A 23 -50.16 8.53 12.71
C ARG A 23 -50.06 9.55 11.55
N PRO A 24 -50.46 9.22 10.31
CA PRO A 24 -50.36 10.12 9.14
C PRO A 24 -51.17 11.43 9.21
N GLY A 25 -51.71 11.81 10.37
CA GLY A 25 -52.71 12.87 10.53
C GLY A 25 -52.25 14.12 11.30
N TYR A 26 -50.97 14.26 11.64
CA TYR A 26 -50.42 15.48 12.24
C TYR A 26 -49.07 15.76 11.57
N GLY A 27 -48.80 16.83 10.83
CA GLY A 27 -49.47 18.10 10.65
C GLY A 27 -48.41 19.12 10.20
N LYS A 28 -47.68 18.85 9.10
CA LYS A 28 -46.85 19.87 8.43
C LYS A 28 -47.77 20.74 7.55
N ARG A 29 -48.58 21.58 8.20
CA ARG A 29 -49.30 22.65 7.50
C ARG A 29 -48.59 23.95 7.85
N SER A 30 -47.93 24.53 6.85
CA SER A 30 -47.41 25.90 6.97
C SER A 30 -48.59 26.84 7.23
N THR A 31 -48.45 27.70 8.23
CA THR A 31 -49.43 28.74 8.56
C THR A 31 -49.55 29.71 7.38
N PRO A 32 -50.75 30.02 6.88
CA PRO A 32 -50.91 31.04 5.84
C PRO A 32 -50.35 32.38 6.34
N GLY A 33 -49.42 32.97 5.58
CA GLY A 33 -48.77 34.24 5.92
C GLY A 33 -47.36 34.13 6.52
N GLN A 34 -46.81 32.92 6.67
CA GLN A 34 -45.43 32.78 7.14
C GLN A 34 -44.43 33.13 6.02
N ALA A 35 -43.60 34.14 6.26
CA ALA A 35 -42.54 34.55 5.35
C ALA A 35 -41.53 33.39 5.12
N PRO A 36 -40.93 33.28 3.92
CA PRO A 36 -39.90 32.29 3.65
C PRO A 36 -38.71 32.50 4.58
N ARG A 37 -38.21 31.42 5.18
CA ARG A 37 -37.08 31.45 6.11
C ARG A 37 -35.87 32.08 5.44
N GLN A 38 -35.27 33.08 6.08
CA GLN A 38 -34.03 33.69 5.60
C GLN A 38 -32.88 33.35 6.54
N THR A 39 -31.67 33.28 6.00
CA THR A 39 -30.44 32.99 6.78
C THR A 39 -30.20 34.02 7.89
N GLU A 40 -30.68 35.24 7.69
CA GLU A 40 -30.58 36.36 8.62
C GLU A 40 -31.49 36.25 9.86
N ASP A 41 -32.52 35.38 9.84
CA ASP A 41 -33.39 35.15 11.01
C ASP A 41 -32.63 34.57 12.22
N PHE A 42 -31.49 33.91 11.97
CA PHE A 42 -30.65 33.31 13.01
C PHE A 42 -29.38 34.13 13.29
N ALA A 43 -29.26 35.32 12.69
CA ALA A 43 -28.09 36.18 12.84
C ALA A 43 -27.87 36.71 14.25
N LEU A 44 -28.85 36.63 15.15
CA LEU A 44 -28.71 37.09 16.54
C LEU A 44 -28.33 35.99 17.53
N LEU A 45 -28.25 34.73 17.08
CA LEU A 45 -27.91 33.60 17.96
C LEU A 45 -26.39 33.51 18.23
N PRO A 46 -25.98 32.96 19.39
CA PRO A 46 -24.57 32.60 19.63
C PRO A 46 -23.99 31.69 18.54
N GLU A 47 -22.68 31.78 18.30
CA GLU A 47 -21.95 31.09 17.21
C GLU A 47 -22.32 29.61 17.03
N ARG A 48 -22.35 28.88 18.14
CA ARG A 48 -22.64 27.44 18.17
C ARG A 48 -24.04 27.11 17.70
N GLU A 49 -25.01 27.98 17.98
CA GLU A 49 -26.41 27.78 17.63
C GLU A 49 -26.67 28.16 16.17
N ARG A 50 -25.95 29.15 15.62
CA ARG A 50 -25.97 29.46 14.18
C ARG A 50 -25.51 28.27 13.34
N TYR A 51 -24.45 27.58 13.77
CA TYR A 51 -23.94 26.40 13.08
C TYR A 51 -24.95 25.24 13.04
N ILE A 52 -25.69 25.04 14.13
CA ILE A 52 -26.75 24.01 14.22
C ILE A 52 -27.97 24.39 13.36
N ALA A 53 -28.35 25.66 13.33
CA ALA A 53 -29.49 26.13 12.52
C ALA A 53 -29.19 26.05 11.01
N PHE A 54 -27.96 26.35 10.59
CA PHE A 54 -27.53 26.22 9.20
C PHE A 54 -27.60 24.76 8.72
N SER A 55 -27.10 23.82 9.53
CA SER A 55 -27.12 22.39 9.20
C SER A 55 -28.54 21.80 9.16
N ALA A 56 -29.49 22.33 9.94
CA ALA A 56 -30.90 21.92 9.87
C ALA A 56 -31.67 22.51 8.67
N ALA A 57 -31.15 23.56 8.02
CA ALA A 57 -31.78 24.19 6.86
C ALA A 57 -31.41 23.50 5.52
N GLU A 58 -30.30 22.78 5.45
CA GLU A 58 -29.79 22.15 4.21
C GLU A 58 -30.53 20.86 3.79
N ASP A 59 -31.34 20.25 4.66
CA ASP A 59 -32.09 19.01 4.36
C ASP A 59 -33.32 19.20 3.43
N SER A 60 -33.52 20.39 2.85
CA SER A 60 -34.66 20.70 1.96
C SER A 60 -34.24 21.26 0.58
N LYS A 61 -33.52 20.45 -0.19
CA LYS A 61 -33.42 20.36 -1.68
C LYS A 61 -33.25 21.65 -2.53
N GLY A 62 -32.15 21.67 -3.31
CA GLY A 62 -32.12 22.19 -4.70
C GLY A 62 -30.92 23.08 -5.06
N ALA A 63 -30.05 22.62 -5.97
CA ALA A 63 -28.94 23.40 -6.56
C ALA A 63 -29.42 24.59 -7.41
N PRO A 64 -28.57 25.62 -7.61
CA PRO A 64 -27.97 25.79 -8.95
C PRO A 64 -26.47 26.17 -8.95
N ALA A 65 -25.83 25.96 -10.11
CA ALA A 65 -24.43 26.23 -10.47
C ALA A 65 -24.17 27.71 -10.89
N PRO A 66 -23.00 28.09 -11.48
CA PRO A 66 -21.66 28.27 -10.91
C PRO A 66 -21.17 29.76 -10.92
N LEU A 67 -19.97 29.95 -10.34
CA LEU A 67 -19.17 31.14 -10.00
C LEU A 67 -19.05 32.32 -11.01
N PRO A 68 -18.64 33.50 -10.50
CA PRO A 68 -17.51 34.24 -11.10
C PRO A 68 -16.29 34.41 -10.15
N PRO A 69 -15.08 34.65 -10.69
CA PRO A 69 -13.80 34.48 -10.00
C PRO A 69 -13.37 35.64 -9.11
N ALA A 70 -12.69 35.31 -8.02
CA ALA A 70 -11.99 36.24 -7.14
C ALA A 70 -10.78 36.91 -7.85
N PRO A 71 -10.44 38.17 -7.52
CA PRO A 71 -9.28 38.86 -8.08
C PRO A 71 -7.96 38.32 -7.51
N VAL A 72 -7.01 38.14 -8.41
CA VAL A 72 -5.59 37.82 -8.15
C VAL A 72 -4.86 39.01 -7.52
N PRO A 73 -4.04 38.80 -6.48
CA PRO A 73 -2.99 39.75 -6.13
C PRO A 73 -1.73 39.51 -6.98
N THR A 74 -1.33 40.54 -7.69
CA THR A 74 -0.09 40.70 -8.45
C THR A 74 1.15 40.66 -7.57
N SER A 75 2.16 39.91 -8.01
CA SER A 75 3.52 39.86 -7.46
C SER A 75 4.28 41.18 -7.56
N GLY A 76 5.13 41.49 -6.58
CA GLY A 76 6.11 42.57 -6.68
C GLY A 76 7.06 42.60 -5.50
N GLY A 77 8.08 41.73 -5.53
CA GLY A 77 9.23 41.77 -4.60
C GLY A 77 10.52 41.49 -5.38
N PRO A 78 11.59 42.31 -5.24
CA PRO A 78 12.84 42.10 -5.98
C PRO A 78 13.55 40.84 -5.49
N VAL A 79 13.94 39.96 -6.42
CA VAL A 79 14.83 38.84 -6.13
C VAL A 79 16.26 39.22 -6.51
N ASP A 80 17.13 39.27 -5.50
CA ASP A 80 18.58 39.33 -5.69
C ASP A 80 19.07 38.04 -6.40
N PRO A 81 20.09 38.10 -7.27
CA PRO A 81 20.66 36.91 -7.89
C PRO A 81 21.44 36.09 -6.86
N VAL A 82 20.90 34.93 -6.46
CA VAL A 82 21.65 33.90 -5.73
C VAL A 82 22.29 32.95 -6.74
N GLU A 83 23.60 32.84 -6.61
CA GLU A 83 24.55 32.02 -7.37
C GLU A 83 24.19 30.51 -7.34
N PRO A 84 24.29 29.76 -8.46
CA PRO A 84 23.87 28.35 -8.51
C PRO A 84 24.83 27.44 -7.73
N SER A 85 24.41 26.98 -6.55
CA SER A 85 24.99 25.79 -5.93
C SER A 85 24.45 24.53 -6.58
N ALA A 86 25.36 23.60 -6.92
CA ALA A 86 25.06 22.33 -7.56
C ALA A 86 24.01 21.50 -6.77
N PRO A 87 23.06 20.84 -7.46
CA PRO A 87 22.02 20.05 -6.80
C PRO A 87 22.63 18.82 -6.13
N GLN A 88 22.60 18.81 -4.80
CA GLN A 88 22.67 17.57 -4.03
C GLN A 88 21.44 16.73 -4.40
N PRO A 89 21.58 15.42 -4.70
CA PRO A 89 20.44 14.56 -4.91
C PRO A 89 19.66 14.46 -3.59
N THR A 90 18.60 15.24 -3.47
CA THR A 90 17.53 14.97 -2.52
C THR A 90 17.00 13.58 -2.84
N PRO A 91 17.01 12.61 -1.91
CA PRO A 91 16.32 11.36 -2.14
C PRO A 91 14.85 11.74 -2.35
N VAL A 92 14.38 11.54 -3.57
CA VAL A 92 12.95 11.59 -3.89
C VAL A 92 12.33 10.57 -2.94
N ARG A 93 11.60 11.04 -1.92
CA ARG A 93 10.80 10.13 -1.10
C ARG A 93 9.81 9.51 -2.07
N GLU A 94 10.03 8.26 -2.44
CA GLU A 94 8.98 7.48 -3.04
C GLU A 94 7.87 7.45 -1.98
N ASP A 95 6.80 8.22 -2.21
CA ASP A 95 5.56 8.23 -1.41
C ASP A 95 4.79 6.90 -1.53
N SER A 96 5.53 5.81 -1.69
CA SER A 96 5.02 4.45 -1.72
C SER A 96 4.52 4.09 -0.33
N PRO A 97 3.24 3.67 -0.18
CA PRO A 97 2.75 3.19 1.10
C PRO A 97 3.57 2.00 1.58
N SER A 98 3.75 1.90 2.90
CA SER A 98 4.57 0.85 3.50
C SER A 98 3.99 -0.55 3.21
N PRO A 99 4.81 -1.61 3.31
CA PRO A 99 4.31 -2.98 3.18
C PRO A 99 3.24 -3.33 4.23
N ALA A 100 3.32 -2.76 5.44
CA ALA A 100 2.32 -2.95 6.49
C ALA A 100 0.98 -2.31 6.12
N TYR A 101 1.01 -1.07 5.63
CA TYR A 101 -0.18 -0.37 5.15
C TYR A 101 -0.83 -1.11 3.98
N ARG A 102 -0.02 -1.54 3.00
CA ARG A 102 -0.50 -2.31 1.83
C ARG A 102 -1.18 -3.61 2.24
N ALA A 103 -0.60 -4.34 3.19
CA ALA A 103 -1.21 -5.58 3.71
C ALA A 103 -2.55 -5.30 4.40
N LEU A 104 -2.65 -4.23 5.21
CA LEU A 104 -3.89 -3.82 5.86
C LEU A 104 -4.97 -3.40 4.85
N ALA A 105 -4.60 -2.62 3.85
CA ALA A 105 -5.52 -2.17 2.81
C ALA A 105 -6.09 -3.34 1.96
N GLN A 106 -5.34 -4.44 1.83
CA GLN A 106 -5.78 -5.64 1.11
C GLN A 106 -6.76 -6.51 1.89
N LEU A 107 -6.96 -6.28 3.20
CA LEU A 107 -7.90 -7.09 3.99
C LEU A 107 -9.34 -6.94 3.48
N GLY A 108 -9.80 -5.73 3.15
CA GLY A 108 -11.16 -5.51 2.66
C GLY A 108 -11.44 -6.21 1.33
N CYS A 109 -10.42 -6.39 0.49
CA CYS A 109 -10.50 -7.18 -0.75
C CYS A 109 -10.54 -8.69 -0.48
N SER A 110 -9.95 -9.13 0.63
CA SER A 110 -9.88 -10.55 1.00
C SER A 110 -11.12 -11.01 1.78
N ASP A 111 -11.66 -10.16 2.66
CA ASP A 111 -12.89 -10.38 3.40
C ASP A 111 -13.57 -9.04 3.71
N ALA A 112 -14.75 -8.83 3.13
CA ALA A 112 -15.49 -7.56 3.23
C ALA A 112 -15.87 -7.18 4.68
N ARG A 113 -15.92 -8.14 5.61
CA ARG A 113 -16.18 -7.87 7.04
C ARG A 113 -15.05 -7.08 7.70
N LEU A 114 -13.87 -7.03 7.07
CA LEU A 114 -12.69 -6.33 7.56
C LEU A 114 -12.32 -5.13 6.67
N ALA A 115 -13.30 -4.49 6.04
CA ALA A 115 -13.08 -3.23 5.34
C ALA A 115 -12.57 -2.15 6.31
N LEU A 116 -11.41 -1.56 6.00
CA LEU A 116 -10.76 -0.51 6.78
C LEU A 116 -10.63 0.75 5.93
N SER A 117 -10.84 1.92 6.54
CA SER A 117 -10.55 3.21 5.89
C SER A 117 -9.03 3.47 5.84
N ALA A 118 -8.62 4.49 5.08
CA ALA A 118 -7.21 4.90 5.03
C ALA A 118 -6.69 5.33 6.42
N ASP A 119 -7.50 6.07 7.18
CA ASP A 119 -7.15 6.50 8.54
C ASP A 119 -7.03 5.31 9.50
N ASP A 120 -7.90 4.31 9.34
CA ASP A 120 -7.82 3.08 10.14
C ASP A 120 -6.57 2.26 9.79
N CYS A 121 -6.22 2.17 8.50
CA CYS A 121 -4.99 1.52 8.06
C CYS A 121 -3.76 2.24 8.64
N ALA A 122 -3.69 3.56 8.53
CA ALA A 122 -2.60 4.36 9.10
C ALA A 122 -2.49 4.20 10.63
N ALA A 123 -3.63 4.17 11.34
CA ALA A 123 -3.64 3.98 12.79
C ALA A 123 -3.20 2.58 13.24
N LEU A 124 -3.32 1.57 12.38
CA LEU A 124 -2.94 0.18 12.66
C LEU A 124 -1.56 -0.20 12.12
N GLU A 125 -1.00 0.62 11.24
CA GLU A 125 0.21 0.36 10.48
C GLU A 125 1.41 0.02 11.35
N SER A 126 1.59 0.71 12.49
CA SER A 126 2.69 0.44 13.42
C SER A 126 2.62 -0.98 14.01
N LEU A 127 1.43 -1.43 14.41
CA LEU A 127 1.22 -2.79 14.95
C LEU A 127 1.42 -3.86 13.85
N ALA A 128 0.97 -3.58 12.63
CA ALA A 128 1.20 -4.48 11.51
C ALA A 128 2.68 -4.52 11.09
N GLY A 129 3.38 -3.38 11.10
CA GLY A 129 4.81 -3.29 10.87
C GLY A 129 5.61 -4.06 11.92
N GLU A 130 5.15 -4.06 13.16
CA GLU A 130 5.70 -4.89 14.22
C GLU A 130 5.56 -6.40 13.99
N TRP A 131 4.47 -6.85 13.36
CA TRP A 131 4.34 -8.25 12.93
C TRP A 131 5.35 -8.58 11.83
N LEU A 132 5.46 -7.72 10.82
CA LEU A 132 6.39 -7.92 9.71
C LEU A 132 7.85 -7.89 10.18
N ALA A 133 8.19 -6.99 11.12
CA ALA A 133 9.53 -6.91 11.71
C ALA A 133 9.92 -8.17 12.51
N ARG A 134 8.95 -8.98 12.92
CA ARG A 134 9.17 -10.30 13.54
C ARG A 134 9.37 -11.42 12.51
N GLY A 135 9.44 -11.08 11.21
CA GLY A 135 9.67 -12.02 10.12
C GLY A 135 8.41 -12.67 9.56
N VAL A 136 7.23 -12.17 9.91
CA VAL A 136 5.96 -12.67 9.37
C VAL A 136 5.70 -12.11 7.97
N SER A 137 5.22 -12.96 7.05
CA SER A 137 4.83 -12.52 5.71
C SER A 137 3.47 -11.81 5.72
N ALA A 138 3.22 -10.96 4.71
CA ALA A 138 1.93 -10.29 4.54
C ALA A 138 0.77 -11.30 4.39
N GLU A 139 0.99 -12.40 3.68
CA GLU A 139 0.00 -13.47 3.51
C GLU A 139 -0.36 -14.16 4.82
N TYR A 140 0.65 -14.47 5.65
CA TYR A 140 0.41 -15.04 6.98
C TYR A 140 -0.31 -14.03 7.88
N LEU A 141 0.04 -12.74 7.82
CA LEU A 141 -0.66 -11.68 8.55
C LEU A 141 -2.15 -11.64 8.17
N THR A 142 -2.46 -11.67 6.87
CA THR A 142 -3.84 -11.70 6.38
C THR A 142 -4.58 -12.93 6.88
N HIS A 143 -4.01 -14.13 6.71
CA HIS A 143 -4.59 -15.37 7.23
C HIS A 143 -4.82 -15.31 8.75
N ALA A 144 -3.84 -14.81 9.50
CA ALA A 144 -3.95 -14.70 10.95
C ALA A 144 -5.08 -13.76 11.38
N LEU A 145 -5.37 -12.71 10.61
CA LEU A 145 -6.44 -11.74 10.86
C LEU A 145 -7.83 -12.24 10.41
N THR A 146 -7.90 -13.04 9.34
CA THR A 146 -9.16 -13.56 8.78
C THR A 146 -9.58 -14.93 9.32
N ALA A 147 -8.68 -15.70 9.93
CA ALA A 147 -9.01 -17.03 10.44
C ALA A 147 -10.12 -16.97 11.52
N GLY A 148 -11.16 -17.80 11.44
CA GLY A 148 -12.19 -17.88 12.49
C GLY A 148 -12.91 -16.55 12.78
N LEU A 149 -13.16 -15.74 11.75
CA LEU A 149 -13.95 -14.52 11.88
C LEU A 149 -15.42 -14.85 12.26
N PRO A 150 -16.03 -14.09 13.18
CA PRO A 150 -17.45 -14.21 13.48
C PRO A 150 -18.30 -13.84 12.25
N ALA A 151 -19.56 -14.29 12.21
CA ALA A 151 -20.46 -14.05 11.08
C ALA A 151 -20.52 -12.56 10.68
N THR A 152 -20.55 -11.66 11.66
CA THR A 152 -20.50 -10.21 11.48
C THR A 152 -19.42 -9.58 12.38
N VAL A 153 -18.80 -8.51 11.89
CA VAL A 153 -17.83 -7.70 12.63
C VAL A 153 -18.29 -6.25 12.57
N ASP A 154 -18.87 -5.74 13.67
CA ASP A 154 -19.43 -4.39 13.70
C ASP A 154 -18.35 -3.30 13.78
N VAL A 155 -17.18 -3.64 14.36
CA VAL A 155 -16.07 -2.69 14.56
C VAL A 155 -14.77 -3.27 13.99
N PRO A 156 -14.56 -3.22 12.66
CA PRO A 156 -13.42 -3.84 11.98
C PRO A 156 -12.06 -3.39 12.53
N ARG A 157 -11.84 -2.08 12.67
CA ARG A 157 -10.60 -1.52 13.24
C ARG A 157 -10.33 -2.04 14.65
N GLY A 158 -11.37 -2.07 15.50
CA GLY A 158 -11.25 -2.52 16.89
C GLY A 158 -10.87 -4.00 16.95
N PHE A 159 -11.52 -4.82 16.12
CA PHE A 159 -11.24 -6.25 16.01
C PHE A 159 -9.81 -6.51 15.52
N VAL A 160 -9.39 -5.88 14.41
CA VAL A 160 -8.04 -6.03 13.86
C VAL A 160 -6.99 -5.58 14.87
N ARG A 161 -7.17 -4.42 15.52
CA ARG A 161 -6.25 -3.93 16.56
C ARG A 161 -6.08 -4.92 17.70
N ARG A 162 -7.18 -5.46 18.22
CA ARG A 162 -7.17 -6.44 19.30
C ARG A 162 -6.41 -7.68 18.86
N ARG A 163 -6.70 -8.18 17.66
CA ARG A 163 -6.09 -9.39 17.13
C ARG A 163 -4.58 -9.23 16.87
N LEU A 164 -4.16 -8.09 16.32
CA LEU A 164 -2.73 -7.76 16.15
C LEU A 164 -1.98 -7.72 17.49
N ARG A 165 -2.63 -7.31 18.59
CA ARG A 165 -2.01 -7.33 19.92
C ARG A 165 -2.03 -8.72 20.55
N ASP A 166 -3.20 -9.35 20.60
CA ASP A 166 -3.42 -10.61 21.32
C ASP A 166 -2.73 -11.79 20.62
N LYS A 167 -2.63 -11.76 19.28
CA LYS A 167 -1.97 -12.81 18.47
C LYS A 167 -0.57 -12.42 18.00
N MET A 168 0.03 -11.39 18.59
CA MET A 168 1.37 -10.93 18.23
C MET A 168 2.36 -12.12 18.30
N PRO A 169 3.06 -12.45 17.20
CA PRO A 169 4.07 -13.50 17.21
C PRO A 169 5.17 -13.20 18.23
N PRO A 170 5.75 -14.23 18.87
CA PRO A 170 6.96 -14.02 19.67
C PRO A 170 8.08 -13.47 18.78
N ARG A 171 8.97 -12.68 19.36
CA ARG A 171 10.19 -12.28 18.65
C ARG A 171 11.07 -13.51 18.52
N LEU A 172 11.20 -14.02 17.30
CA LEU A 172 12.28 -14.95 17.00
C LEU A 172 13.59 -14.15 17.07
N PRO A 173 14.67 -14.70 17.68
CA PRO A 173 15.97 -14.09 17.56
C PRO A 173 16.25 -13.91 16.07
N ALA A 174 16.73 -12.72 15.69
CA ALA A 174 17.08 -12.47 14.30
C ALA A 174 17.99 -13.62 13.84
N PRO A 175 17.69 -14.28 12.71
CA PRO A 175 18.57 -15.31 12.22
C PRO A 175 19.96 -14.68 12.16
N ALA A 176 20.91 -15.23 12.92
CA ALA A 176 22.30 -14.80 12.85
C ALA A 176 22.63 -14.75 11.37
N ALA A 177 23.10 -13.59 10.89
CA ALA A 177 23.32 -13.37 9.46
C ALA A 177 24.00 -14.60 8.89
N THR A 178 23.26 -15.41 8.13
CA THR A 178 23.81 -16.63 7.56
C THR A 178 24.96 -16.14 6.70
N PRO A 179 26.21 -16.53 6.97
CA PRO A 179 27.31 -16.07 6.15
C PRO A 179 26.96 -16.46 4.72
N VAL A 180 26.82 -15.46 3.86
CA VAL A 180 26.60 -15.69 2.45
C VAL A 180 27.81 -16.48 2.01
N ARG A 181 27.65 -17.80 1.82
CA ARG A 181 28.71 -18.62 1.26
C ARG A 181 28.85 -18.16 -0.17
N LEU A 182 29.78 -17.23 -0.40
CA LEU A 182 30.15 -16.80 -1.74
C LEU A 182 30.80 -18.00 -2.40
N THR A 183 30.03 -18.71 -3.22
CA THR A 183 30.58 -19.76 -4.09
C THR A 183 31.52 -19.07 -5.07
N LEU A 184 32.81 -19.36 -4.95
CA LEU A 184 33.81 -18.97 -5.93
C LEU A 184 33.88 -20.06 -7.00
N VAL A 185 33.93 -19.64 -8.26
CA VAL A 185 34.18 -20.48 -9.42
C VAL A 185 35.57 -20.18 -9.95
N GLU A 186 36.21 -21.16 -10.59
CA GLU A 186 37.57 -21.02 -11.12
C GLU A 186 37.58 -20.79 -12.63
N CYS A 187 38.56 -20.02 -13.11
CA CYS A 187 38.77 -19.82 -14.54
C CYS A 187 39.21 -21.13 -15.18
N THR A 188 38.53 -21.55 -16.25
CA THR A 188 38.83 -22.81 -16.94
C THR A 188 40.21 -22.83 -17.62
N THR A 189 40.83 -21.65 -17.80
CA THR A 189 42.19 -21.53 -18.38
C THR A 189 43.28 -21.42 -17.32
N CYS A 190 43.15 -20.49 -16.37
CA CYS A 190 44.24 -20.17 -15.43
C CYS A 190 43.95 -20.54 -13.96
N GLY A 191 42.76 -21.07 -13.66
CA GLY A 191 42.38 -21.48 -12.31
C GLY A 191 42.12 -20.34 -11.33
N VAL A 192 42.16 -19.07 -11.77
CA VAL A 192 41.94 -17.94 -10.85
C VAL A 192 40.51 -18.01 -10.28
N PRO A 193 40.32 -18.01 -8.95
CA PRO A 193 38.99 -18.03 -8.35
C PRO A 193 38.34 -16.66 -8.48
N GLY A 194 37.03 -16.64 -8.74
CA GLY A 194 36.23 -15.43 -8.79
C GLY A 194 34.75 -15.69 -8.61
N ARG A 195 33.96 -14.62 -8.52
CA ARG A 195 32.50 -14.74 -8.47
C ARG A 195 31.97 -15.21 -9.83
N PRO A 196 30.81 -15.89 -9.90
CA PRO A 196 30.20 -16.32 -11.15
C PRO A 196 30.08 -15.20 -12.19
N GLU A 197 29.77 -13.98 -11.74
CA GLU A 197 29.61 -12.81 -12.62
C GLU A 197 30.95 -12.28 -13.17
N ALA A 198 32.07 -12.57 -12.50
CA ALA A 198 33.42 -12.19 -12.96
C ALA A 198 33.99 -13.16 -14.00
N LEU A 199 33.40 -14.36 -14.11
CA LEU A 199 33.77 -15.42 -15.04
C LEU A 199 32.60 -15.80 -15.96
N PRO A 200 32.07 -14.86 -16.77
CA PRO A 200 31.16 -15.24 -17.84
C PRO A 200 31.89 -16.23 -18.76
N ASP A 201 31.15 -17.26 -19.18
CA ASP A 201 31.66 -18.39 -19.96
C ASP A 201 32.79 -19.19 -19.27
N GLY A 202 32.95 -19.03 -17.95
CA GLY A 202 34.02 -19.69 -17.19
C GLY A 202 35.39 -19.05 -17.34
N LEU A 203 35.49 -17.84 -17.90
CA LEU A 203 36.77 -17.18 -18.20
C LEU A 203 36.91 -15.83 -17.48
N CYS A 204 38.06 -15.65 -16.83
CA CYS A 204 38.41 -14.37 -16.23
C CYS A 204 38.66 -13.30 -17.31
N ARG A 205 38.57 -12.02 -16.93
CA ARG A 205 38.78 -10.88 -17.82
C ARG A 205 40.12 -10.93 -18.59
N ALA A 206 41.16 -11.50 -17.99
CA ALA A 206 42.49 -11.61 -18.61
C ALA A 206 42.57 -12.74 -19.66
N CYS A 207 41.91 -13.88 -19.42
CA CYS A 207 41.95 -15.04 -20.34
C CYS A 207 40.92 -14.92 -21.48
N ARG A 208 39.84 -14.15 -21.31
CA ARG A 208 38.83 -13.93 -22.36
C ARG A 208 39.37 -13.47 -23.71
N PRO A 209 40.20 -12.40 -23.80
CA PRO A 209 40.72 -11.96 -25.10
C PRO A 209 41.64 -12.99 -25.76
N THR A 210 42.36 -13.79 -24.97
CA THR A 210 43.28 -14.83 -25.46
C THR A 210 42.55 -16.00 -26.12
N LEU A 211 41.38 -16.40 -25.58
CA LEU A 211 40.57 -17.46 -26.18
C LEU A 211 39.75 -16.94 -27.37
N ALA A 212 39.29 -15.69 -27.32
CA ALA A 212 38.63 -15.05 -28.47
C ALA A 212 39.57 -14.97 -29.67
N THR A 213 40.81 -14.51 -29.47
CA THR A 213 41.84 -14.44 -30.54
C THR A 213 42.27 -15.83 -31.02
N ALA A 214 42.38 -16.83 -30.15
CA ALA A 214 42.63 -18.21 -30.59
C ALA A 214 41.47 -18.78 -31.43
N THR A 215 40.22 -18.42 -31.10
CA THR A 215 39.04 -18.82 -31.88
C THR A 215 39.02 -18.09 -33.23
N GLU A 216 39.37 -16.81 -33.26
CA GLU A 216 39.46 -16.00 -34.48
C GLU A 216 40.57 -16.48 -35.43
N CYS A 217 41.73 -16.89 -34.92
CA CYS A 217 42.80 -17.49 -35.75
C CYS A 217 42.41 -18.85 -36.35
N VAL A 218 41.54 -19.62 -35.68
CA VAL A 218 40.99 -20.87 -36.24
C VAL A 218 39.94 -20.57 -37.32
N THR A 219 39.23 -19.44 -37.23
CA THR A 219 38.30 -19.01 -38.28
C THR A 219 38.95 -18.28 -39.46
N ASP A 220 40.12 -17.65 -39.26
CA ASP A 220 40.89 -16.95 -40.31
C ASP A 220 41.87 -17.88 -41.04
N SER A 221 42.17 -19.05 -40.46
CA SER A 221 42.88 -20.13 -41.14
C SER A 221 41.97 -20.88 -42.13
N GLY A 222 41.40 -20.19 -43.11
CA GLY A 222 41.08 -20.66 -44.48
C GLY A 222 40.48 -22.06 -44.70
N VAL A 223 39.91 -22.70 -43.69
CA VAL A 223 39.24 -23.99 -43.81
C VAL A 223 37.93 -23.87 -43.05
N ALA A 224 37.00 -23.13 -43.65
CA ALA A 224 35.60 -23.44 -43.51
C ALA A 224 35.45 -24.91 -43.93
N HIS A 225 35.53 -25.83 -42.95
CA HIS A 225 34.96 -27.14 -43.11
C HIS A 225 33.48 -26.87 -43.34
N ASP A 226 33.06 -26.88 -44.59
CA ASP A 226 31.66 -26.76 -44.94
C ASP A 226 30.96 -28.01 -44.38
N VAL A 227 30.47 -27.87 -43.15
CA VAL A 227 29.81 -28.93 -42.41
C VAL A 227 28.66 -29.49 -43.23
N HIS A 228 28.03 -28.66 -44.08
CA HIS A 228 26.97 -29.11 -44.96
C HIS A 228 27.51 -30.03 -46.06
N ALA A 229 28.64 -29.68 -46.69
CA ALA A 229 29.30 -30.54 -47.68
C ALA A 229 29.80 -31.88 -47.09
N LEU A 230 30.28 -31.89 -45.85
CA LEU A 230 30.67 -33.13 -45.16
C LEU A 230 29.45 -34.00 -44.84
N VAL A 231 28.40 -33.40 -44.30
CA VAL A 231 27.16 -34.09 -43.93
C VAL A 231 26.46 -34.64 -45.18
N ASP A 232 26.46 -33.91 -46.30
CA ASP A 232 25.90 -34.39 -47.56
C ASP A 232 26.68 -35.57 -48.14
N ARG A 233 28.01 -35.57 -48.01
CA ARG A 233 28.87 -36.69 -48.40
C ARG A 233 28.56 -37.95 -47.58
N LEU A 234 28.37 -37.80 -46.26
CA LEU A 234 27.99 -38.91 -45.37
C LEU A 234 26.60 -39.45 -45.69
N ARG A 235 25.60 -38.58 -45.95
CA ARG A 235 24.26 -39.00 -46.38
C ARG A 235 24.27 -39.70 -47.74
N HIS A 236 25.18 -39.33 -48.63
CA HIS A 236 25.31 -39.98 -49.93
C HIS A 236 25.88 -41.40 -49.80
N LEU A 237 26.88 -41.58 -48.93
CA LEU A 237 27.46 -42.89 -48.63
C LEU A 237 26.45 -43.82 -47.95
N ALA A 238 25.67 -43.30 -47.00
CA ALA A 238 24.66 -44.08 -46.28
C ALA A 238 23.45 -44.51 -47.14
N ARG A 239 23.21 -43.86 -48.30
CA ARG A 239 22.14 -44.22 -49.23
C ARG A 239 22.56 -45.20 -50.33
N ASN A 240 23.87 -45.36 -50.53
CA ASN A 240 24.46 -46.17 -51.58
C ASN A 240 25.18 -47.43 -51.04
N ALA A 241 25.02 -47.72 -49.75
CA ALA A 241 25.44 -48.95 -49.07
C ALA A 241 24.23 -49.87 -48.87
#